data_AF-A0A7Z9BML1-F1
#
_entry.id   AF-A0A7Z9BML1-F1
#
_cell.length_a   1.000
_cell.length_b   1.000
_cell.length_c   1.000
_cell.angle_alpha   90.00
_cell.angle_beta   90.00
_cell.angle_gamma   90.00
#
_symmetry.space_group_name_H-M   'P 1'
#
loop_
_entity.id
_entity.type
_entity.pdbx_description
1 polymer ?
#
loop_
_entity_poly.entity_id
_entity_poly.type
_entity_poly.pdbx_seq_one_letter_code
_entity_poly.pdbx_strand_id
1 'polypeptide(L)'
;MMLLAAATNTPVTHAWSPTIAIVMILCNIVAIAIGKFSIQQPNAGPQLPSSNMFGGFGLPAVLATTSFGHILGAGVILGLSSLGVI
;
A
#
# COMPACT_ATOMS: atom_id res chain seq x y z
N MET A 1 -2.96 -11.64 -35.00
CA MET A 1 -3.17 -10.28 -34.45
C MET A 1 -3.45 -10.30 -32.94
N MET A 2 -4.13 -11.32 -32.41
CA MET A 2 -4.40 -11.46 -30.96
C MET A 2 -3.15 -11.73 -30.09
N LEU A 3 -2.15 -12.46 -30.61
CA LEU A 3 -0.91 -12.77 -29.89
C LEU A 3 0.01 -11.55 -29.68
N LEU A 4 0.02 -10.60 -30.63
CA LEU A 4 0.82 -9.37 -30.52
C LEU A 4 0.23 -8.41 -29.48
N ALA A 5 -1.10 -8.35 -29.37
CA ALA A 5 -1.80 -7.59 -28.33
C ALA A 5 -1.61 -8.19 -26.92
N ALA A 6 -1.36 -9.50 -26.79
CA ALA A 6 -1.02 -10.11 -25.51
C ALA A 6 0.41 -9.78 -25.05
N ALA A 7 1.36 -9.67 -26.00
CA ALA A 7 2.76 -9.36 -25.71
C ALA A 7 3.00 -7.90 -25.28
N THR A 8 2.19 -6.96 -25.75
CA THR A 8 2.27 -5.54 -25.35
C THR A 8 1.72 -5.26 -23.95
N ASN A 9 1.06 -6.23 -23.33
CA ASN A 9 0.31 -6.07 -22.10
C ASN A 9 0.87 -6.91 -20.95
N THR A 10 2.05 -7.53 -21.12
CA THR A 10 2.72 -8.21 -20.02
C THR A 10 3.19 -7.17 -19.01
N PRO A 11 2.64 -7.13 -17.79
CA PRO A 11 3.12 -6.20 -16.78
C PRO A 11 4.59 -6.51 -16.51
N VAL A 12 5.43 -5.49 -16.57
CA VAL A 12 6.82 -5.61 -16.09
C VAL A 12 6.76 -5.83 -14.58
N THR A 13 6.89 -7.08 -14.16
CA THR A 13 6.99 -7.46 -12.75
C THR A 13 8.46 -7.66 -12.42
N HIS A 14 9.10 -6.61 -11.90
CA HIS A 14 10.44 -6.76 -11.36
C HIS A 14 10.44 -7.72 -10.17
N ALA A 15 11.48 -8.55 -10.07
CA ALA A 15 11.68 -9.40 -8.91
C ALA A 15 11.75 -8.54 -7.64
N TRP A 16 11.33 -9.10 -6.50
CA TRP A 16 11.37 -8.39 -5.22
C TRP A 16 12.76 -7.81 -4.97
N SER A 17 12.82 -6.53 -4.62
CA SER A 17 14.06 -5.81 -4.35
C SER A 17 13.87 -4.86 -3.16
N PRO A 18 14.97 -4.44 -2.50
CA PRO A 18 14.90 -3.44 -1.43
C PRO A 18 14.23 -2.13 -1.87
N THR A 19 14.39 -1.73 -3.14
CA THR A 19 13.74 -0.54 -3.71
C THR A 19 12.22 -0.69 -3.69
N ILE A 20 11.69 -1.83 -4.12
CA ILE A 20 10.24 -2.12 -4.09
C ILE A 20 9.73 -2.10 -2.65
N ALA A 21 10.48 -2.64 -1.70
CA ALA A 21 10.12 -2.62 -0.28
C ALA A 21 10.04 -1.20 0.28
N ILE A 22 10.99 -0.32 -0.07
CA ILE A 22 10.98 1.09 0.33
C ILE A 22 9.73 1.80 -0.22
N VAL A 23 9.41 1.60 -1.50
CA VAL A 23 8.20 2.17 -2.13
C VAL A 23 6.93 1.70 -1.41
N MET A 24 6.84 0.41 -1.08
CA MET A 24 5.71 -0.14 -0.33
C MET A 24 5.57 0.47 1.07
N ILE A 25 6.67 0.64 1.80
CA ILE A 25 6.65 1.25 3.13
C ILE A 25 6.17 2.71 3.05
N LEU A 26 6.67 3.48 2.08
CA LEU A 26 6.23 4.86 1.85
C LEU A 26 4.73 4.93 1.54
N CYS A 27 4.23 4.02 0.70
CA CYS A 27 2.80 3.92 0.39
C CYS A 27 1.94 3.61 1.63
N ASN A 28 2.42 2.72 2.51
CA ASN A 28 1.75 2.43 3.78
C ASN A 28 1.75 3.64 4.73
N ILE A 29 2.86 4.39 4.82
CA ILE A 29 2.91 5.62 5.63
C ILE A 29 1.90 6.65 5.12
N VAL A 30 1.81 6.86 3.80
CA VAL A 30 0.82 7.75 3.19
C VAL A 30 -0.60 7.28 3.48
N ALA A 31 -0.88 5.98 3.34
CA ALA A 31 -2.19 5.41 3.64
C ALA A 31 -2.59 5.56 5.12
N ILE A 32 -1.65 5.36 6.05
CA ILE A 32 -1.85 5.62 7.48
C ILE A 32 -2.16 7.09 7.73
N ALA A 33 -1.44 8.01 7.09
CA ALA A 33 -1.71 9.45 7.19
C ALA A 33 -3.13 9.79 6.70
N ILE A 34 -3.53 9.28 5.53
CA ILE A 34 -4.89 9.47 4.98
C ILE A 34 -5.93 8.89 5.93
N GLY A 35 -5.69 7.69 6.45
CA GLY A 35 -6.55 7.03 7.43
C GLY A 35 -6.72 7.86 8.71
N LYS A 36 -5.66 8.53 9.18
CA LYS A 36 -5.73 9.36 10.39
C LYS A 36 -6.68 10.55 10.21
N PHE A 37 -6.76 11.12 9.01
CA PHE A 37 -7.65 12.25 8.71
C PHE A 37 -9.05 11.81 8.25
N SER A 38 -9.19 10.61 7.69
CA SER A 38 -10.45 10.17 7.04
C SER A 38 -11.29 9.22 7.89
N ILE A 39 -10.69 8.47 8.83
CA ILE A 39 -11.43 7.51 9.65
C ILE A 39 -12.18 8.26 10.75
N GLN A 40 -13.51 8.17 10.71
CA GLN A 40 -14.39 8.82 11.69
C GLN A 40 -14.32 8.20 13.09
N GLN A 41 -14.09 6.88 13.19
CA GLN A 41 -13.98 6.14 14.45
C GLN A 41 -12.64 5.38 14.52
N PRO A 42 -11.51 6.10 14.68
CA PRO A 42 -10.17 5.52 14.59
C PRO A 42 -9.86 4.57 15.75
N ASN A 43 -10.55 4.73 16.88
CA ASN A 43 -10.32 3.98 18.11
C ASN A 43 -11.40 2.91 18.34
N ALA A 44 -12.20 2.58 17.32
CA ALA A 44 -13.16 1.49 17.40
C ALA A 44 -12.39 0.19 17.73
N GLY A 45 -12.87 -0.54 18.74
CA GLY A 45 -12.18 -1.75 19.23
C GLY A 45 -12.12 -2.87 18.18
N PRO A 46 -11.28 -3.91 18.37
CA PRO A 46 -10.37 -4.18 19.49
C PRO A 46 -9.20 -3.20 19.59
N GLN A 47 -8.79 -2.84 20.81
CA GLN A 47 -7.62 -1.98 21.01
C GLN A 47 -6.34 -2.80 20.84
N LEU A 48 -5.34 -2.22 20.16
CA LEU A 48 -4.01 -2.80 20.08
C LEU A 48 -3.27 -2.64 21.42
N PRO A 49 -2.49 -3.65 21.86
CA PRO A 49 -1.55 -3.46 22.95
C PRO A 49 -0.56 -2.36 22.53
N SER A 50 -0.56 -1.22 23.23
CA SER A 50 0.20 -0.01 22.89
C SER A 50 -0.34 0.80 21.68
N SER A 51 -1.65 1.09 21.67
CA SER A 51 -2.31 1.99 20.70
C SER A 51 -1.61 3.34 20.49
N ASN A 52 -0.85 3.82 21.48
CA ASN A 52 -0.08 5.06 21.38
C ASN A 52 1.02 5.03 20.30
N MET A 53 1.59 3.85 20.01
CA MET A 53 2.58 3.67 18.95
C MET A 53 1.97 3.69 17.55
N PHE A 54 0.67 3.42 17.44
CA PHE A 54 -0.10 3.37 16.20
C PHE A 54 -1.01 4.60 16.02
N GLY A 55 -0.68 5.72 16.67
CA GLY A 55 -1.41 6.98 16.51
C GLY A 55 -2.82 6.98 17.11
N GLY A 56 -3.06 6.11 18.09
CA GLY A 56 -4.37 5.92 18.73
C GLY A 56 -5.25 4.88 18.04
N PHE A 57 -4.85 4.37 16.86
CA PHE A 57 -5.68 3.45 16.11
C PHE A 57 -6.02 2.16 16.85
N GLY A 58 -7.27 1.74 16.71
CA GLY A 58 -7.69 0.37 16.99
C GLY A 58 -7.14 -0.62 15.97
N LEU A 59 -7.20 -1.91 16.30
CA LEU A 59 -6.86 -3.01 15.40
C LEU A 59 -7.53 -2.89 14.01
N PRO A 60 -8.84 -2.60 13.88
CA PRO A 60 -9.47 -2.50 12.57
C PRO A 60 -8.92 -1.32 11.75
N ALA A 61 -8.59 -0.20 12.39
CA ALA A 61 -8.07 0.98 11.70
C ALA A 61 -6.64 0.75 11.17
N VAL A 62 -5.77 0.09 11.95
CA VAL A 62 -4.43 -0.30 11.47
C VAL A 62 -4.54 -1.30 10.32
N LEU A 63 -5.41 -2.31 10.43
CA LEU A 63 -5.58 -3.31 9.39
C LEU A 63 -6.14 -2.70 8.10
N ALA A 64 -7.11 -1.78 8.21
CA ALA A 64 -7.71 -1.09 7.07
C ALA A 64 -6.68 -0.18 6.37
N THR A 65 -5.95 0.64 7.13
CA THR A 65 -4.93 1.54 6.56
C THR A 65 -3.76 0.79 5.93
N THR A 66 -3.32 -0.30 6.53
CA THR A 66 -2.26 -1.16 5.97
C THR A 66 -2.75 -1.87 4.70
N SER A 67 -3.97 -2.41 4.70
CA SER A 67 -4.58 -3.03 3.51
C SER A 67 -4.72 -2.04 2.36
N PHE A 68 -5.20 -0.83 2.65
CA PHE A 68 -5.27 0.26 1.67
C PHE A 68 -3.88 0.67 1.17
N GLY A 69 -2.90 0.75 2.07
CA GLY A 69 -1.49 1.01 1.74
C GLY A 69 -0.90 -0.05 0.81
N HIS A 70 -1.27 -1.31 0.97
CA HIS A 70 -0.85 -2.39 0.07
C HIS A 70 -1.50 -2.29 -1.31
N ILE A 71 -2.79 -1.92 -1.39
CA ILE A 71 -3.47 -1.69 -2.68
C ILE A 71 -2.81 -0.51 -3.42
N LEU A 72 -2.57 0.60 -2.71
CA LEU A 72 -1.87 1.77 -3.24
C LEU A 72 -0.45 1.40 -3.66
N GLY A 73 0.29 0.69 -2.81
CA GLY A 73 1.66 0.26 -3.07
C GLY A 73 1.76 -0.64 -4.30
N ALA A 74 0.86 -1.61 -4.46
CA ALA A 74 0.82 -2.46 -5.66
C ALA A 74 0.59 -1.63 -6.93
N GLY A 75 -0.34 -0.69 -6.90
CA GLY A 75 -0.60 0.21 -8.02
C GLY A 75 0.60 1.09 -8.36
N VAL A 76 1.25 1.68 -7.35
CA VAL A 76 2.44 2.52 -7.54
C VAL A 76 3.61 1.69 -8.06
N ILE A 77 3.91 0.53 -7.47
CA ILE A 77 5.02 -0.34 -7.91
C ILE A 77 4.83 -0.78 -9.35
N LEU A 78 3.64 -1.25 -9.71
CA LEU A 78 3.34 -1.65 -11.09
C LEU A 78 3.42 -0.46 -12.06
N GLY A 79 2.93 0.71 -11.66
CA GLY A 79 3.01 1.92 -12.48
C GLY A 79 4.44 2.41 -12.68
N LEU A 80 5.23 2.47 -11.61
CA LEU A 80 6.62 2.96 -11.63
C LEU A 80 7.54 1.99 -12.38
N SER A 81 7.29 0.68 -12.26
CA SER A 81 7.89 -0.39 -13.06
C SER A 81 7.55 -0.22 -14.55
N SER A 82 6.27 0.04 -14.87
CA SER A 82 5.82 0.27 -16.26
C SER A 82 6.46 1.50 -16.90
N LEU A 83 6.86 2.48 -16.10
CA LEU A 83 7.60 3.68 -16.54
C LEU A 83 9.12 3.45 -16.63
N GLY A 84 9.64 2.29 -16.18
CA GLY A 84 11.07 1.98 -16.16
C GLY A 84 11.88 2.78 -15.14
N VAL A 85 11.22 3.33 -14.12
CA VAL A 85 11.87 4.15 -13.07
C VAL A 85 12.43 3.29 -11.95
N ILE A 86 11.81 2.14 -11.67
CA ILE A 86 12.27 1.12 -10.70
C ILE A 86 12.19 -0.27 -11.29
#